data_AF-A0A7C4KRX2-F1
#
_entry.id   AF-A0A7C4KRX2-F1
#
_cell.length_a   1.000
_cell.length_b   1.000
_cell.length_c   1.000
_cell.angle_alpha   90.00
_cell.angle_beta   90.00
_cell.angle_gamma   90.00
#
_symmetry.space_group_name_H-M   'P 1'
#
loop_
_entity.id
_entity.type
_entity.pdbx_description
1 polymer ?
#
loop_
_entity_poly.entity_id
_entity_poly.type
_entity_poly.pdbx_seq_one_letter_code
_entity_poly.pdbx_strand_id
1 'polypeptide(L)'
;MNRFGLWTVVVMLALLGTACGSDGSGHPANTCTAANSLCARLTVPQNFSGSPTGMMAMFFTTPTPAGMPAAILAQVGSPAIGPDRPYDLKVENISAANGTYYFYVALYMPGGGTTTPVAGVDYAGRVTEPIQWDGSAVNLGEVPLALYQAP
;
A
#
# COMPACT_ATOMS: atom_id res chain seq x y z
N MET A 1 29.10 62.10 20.68
CA MET A 1 28.16 62.11 21.82
C MET A 1 26.80 61.65 21.33
N ASN A 2 26.31 60.53 21.89
CA ASN A 2 24.92 60.10 22.12
C ASN A 2 23.82 60.35 21.07
N ARG A 3 22.88 59.44 20.75
CA ARG A 3 22.54 58.03 21.05
C ARG A 3 21.09 57.84 20.52
N PHE A 4 20.66 56.59 20.34
CA PHE A 4 19.26 56.11 20.12
C PHE A 4 18.63 56.45 18.77
N GLY A 5 18.00 55.54 18.03
CA GLY A 5 17.65 54.14 18.24
C GLY A 5 16.50 53.81 17.28
N LEU A 6 16.44 52.60 16.72
CA LEU A 6 15.17 51.95 16.38
C LEU A 6 15.41 50.47 16.10
N TRP A 7 14.84 49.65 16.99
CA TRP A 7 14.65 48.22 16.90
C TRP A 7 13.29 47.94 16.27
N THR A 8 13.20 47.24 15.14
CA THR A 8 12.14 46.28 14.69
C THR A 8 12.43 45.95 13.22
N VAL A 9 12.30 44.73 12.67
CA VAL A 9 11.17 43.80 12.71
C VAL A 9 11.70 42.37 12.55
N VAL A 10 11.24 41.47 13.41
CA VAL A 10 11.31 40.01 13.19
C VAL A 10 10.32 39.67 12.08
N VAL A 11 10.82 39.24 10.92
CA VAL A 11 9.95 38.63 9.91
C VAL A 11 9.86 37.14 10.21
N MET A 12 8.86 36.79 11.01
CA MET A 12 8.22 35.48 10.95
C MET A 12 7.45 35.39 9.64
N LEU A 13 7.77 34.43 8.78
CA LEU A 13 6.84 34.03 7.72
C LEU A 13 6.81 32.51 7.56
N ALA A 14 5.79 31.96 8.23
CA ALA A 14 4.96 30.80 7.92
C ALA A 14 5.61 29.56 7.25
N LEU A 15 5.70 28.51 8.07
CA LEU A 15 5.57 27.10 7.66
C LEU A 15 4.30 26.91 6.81
N LEU A 16 4.46 26.73 5.51
CA LEU A 16 3.42 26.11 4.68
C LEU A 16 3.67 24.60 4.70
N GLY A 17 3.03 23.94 5.66
CA GLY A 17 2.90 22.49 5.70
C GLY A 17 2.22 22.03 4.42
N THR A 18 2.94 21.23 3.64
CA THR A 18 2.43 20.58 2.44
C THR A 18 1.24 19.72 2.83
N ALA A 19 0.08 20.04 2.24
CA ALA A 19 -1.19 19.37 2.45
C ALA A 19 -1.06 17.85 2.29
N CYS A 20 -1.25 17.11 3.39
CA CYS A 20 -1.53 15.69 3.31
C CYS A 20 -3.00 15.55 2.89
N GLY A 21 -3.23 14.97 1.70
CA GLY A 21 -4.55 14.73 1.13
C GLY A 21 -5.43 13.99 2.14
N SER A 22 -6.40 14.72 2.66
CA SER A 22 -7.45 14.22 3.54
C SER A 22 -8.72 14.19 2.70
N ASP A 23 -9.40 13.04 2.68
CA ASP A 23 -10.62 12.77 1.92
C ASP A 23 -11.87 13.53 2.45
N GLY A 24 -11.67 14.67 3.11
CA GLY A 24 -12.71 15.43 3.79
C GLY A 24 -13.18 14.84 5.13
N SER A 25 -12.74 13.62 5.49
CA SER A 25 -13.07 12.98 6.78
C SER A 25 -11.95 13.10 7.83
N GLY A 26 -10.85 13.78 7.49
CA GLY A 26 -9.69 13.94 8.37
C GLY A 26 -8.78 12.71 8.45
N HIS A 27 -9.09 11.65 7.70
CA HIS A 27 -8.24 10.46 7.62
C HIS A 27 -7.24 10.58 6.45
N PRO A 28 -6.03 9.99 6.57
CA PRO A 28 -5.12 9.91 5.45
C PRO A 28 -5.78 9.15 4.28
N ALA A 29 -5.49 9.54 3.03
CA ALA A 29 -6.14 9.09 1.79
C ALA A 29 -6.22 7.57 1.52
N ASN A 30 -5.79 6.72 2.45
CA ASN A 30 -5.83 5.27 2.35
C ASN A 30 -6.27 4.61 3.67
N THR A 31 -7.42 5.04 4.18
CA THR A 31 -8.06 4.41 5.33
C THR A 31 -9.44 3.87 5.01
N CYS A 32 -9.71 2.71 5.55
CA CYS A 32 -10.95 1.99 5.51
C CYS A 32 -11.68 2.14 6.85
N THR A 33 -12.96 2.49 6.79
CA THR A 33 -13.85 2.62 7.96
C THR A 33 -15.09 1.74 7.86
N ALA A 34 -15.43 1.25 6.67
CA ALA A 34 -16.55 0.35 6.45
C ALA A 34 -16.24 -1.08 6.91
N ALA A 35 -17.24 -1.79 7.44
CA ALA A 35 -17.09 -3.22 7.71
C ALA A 35 -16.73 -3.99 6.43
N ASN A 36 -16.03 -5.11 6.58
CA ASN A 36 -15.54 -5.97 5.50
C ASN A 36 -14.70 -5.23 4.46
N SER A 37 -13.86 -4.30 4.92
CA SER A 37 -12.95 -3.54 4.04
C SER A 37 -11.50 -3.62 4.50
N LEU A 38 -10.59 -3.56 3.54
CA LEU A 38 -9.14 -3.58 3.76
C LEU A 38 -8.48 -2.50 2.90
N CYS A 39 -7.66 -1.69 3.55
CA CYS A 39 -6.88 -0.62 2.92
C CYS A 39 -5.38 -0.86 3.11
N ALA A 40 -4.60 -0.68 2.06
CA ALA A 40 -3.15 -0.81 2.07
C ALA A 40 -2.50 0.11 1.04
N ARG A 41 -1.36 0.72 1.38
CA ARG A 41 -0.58 1.58 0.48
C ARG A 41 0.58 0.78 -0.08
N LEU A 42 0.51 0.43 -1.35
CA LEU A 42 1.53 -0.38 -2.00
C LEU A 42 2.63 0.52 -2.55
N THR A 43 3.88 0.22 -2.20
CA THR A 43 5.07 0.94 -2.69
C THR A 43 5.98 0.00 -3.46
N VAL A 44 6.70 0.54 -4.44
CA VAL A 44 7.71 -0.20 -5.23
C VAL A 44 9.07 0.45 -5.02
N PRO A 45 10.19 -0.26 -5.23
CA PRO A 45 11.50 0.31 -4.98
C PRO A 45 11.83 1.40 -6.00
N GLN A 46 12.79 2.27 -5.67
CA GLN A 46 13.17 3.42 -6.50
C GLN A 46 13.73 3.04 -7.88
N ASN A 47 14.26 1.82 -8.02
CA ASN A 47 14.74 1.27 -9.28
C ASN A 47 13.63 0.55 -10.08
N PHE A 48 12.38 0.57 -9.61
CA PHE A 48 11.26 -0.01 -10.35
C PHE A 48 11.09 0.69 -11.70
N SER A 49 10.94 -0.11 -12.76
CA SER A 49 10.73 0.37 -14.12
C SER A 49 9.77 -0.55 -14.88
N GLY A 50 9.15 0.00 -15.91
CA GLY A 50 8.16 -0.70 -16.72
C GLY A 50 6.71 -0.39 -16.31
N SER A 51 5.77 -1.04 -16.99
CA SER A 51 4.34 -0.88 -16.77
C SER A 51 3.75 -2.23 -16.36
N PRO A 52 3.20 -2.36 -15.14
CA PRO A 52 2.55 -3.60 -14.72
C PRO A 52 1.42 -4.00 -15.66
N THR A 53 1.26 -5.31 -15.85
CA THR A 53 0.16 -5.90 -16.63
C THR A 53 -1.03 -6.21 -15.73
N GLY A 54 -0.79 -6.50 -14.46
CA GLY A 54 -1.85 -6.75 -13.48
C GLY A 54 -1.33 -6.77 -12.04
N MET A 55 -2.26 -6.88 -11.11
CA MET A 55 -1.99 -7.06 -9.68
C MET A 55 -3.07 -7.91 -9.05
N MET A 56 -2.67 -8.78 -8.14
CA MET A 56 -3.56 -9.58 -7.31
C MET A 56 -3.24 -9.40 -5.84
N ALA A 57 -4.25 -9.05 -5.06
CA ALA A 57 -4.20 -9.01 -3.61
C ALA A 57 -4.94 -10.23 -3.05
N MET A 58 -4.33 -10.92 -2.09
CA MET A 58 -4.76 -12.24 -1.62
C MET A 58 -4.57 -12.39 -0.12
N PHE A 59 -5.34 -13.29 0.47
CA PHE A 59 -5.09 -13.83 1.80
C PHE A 59 -4.53 -15.24 1.72
N PHE A 60 -3.55 -15.51 2.58
CA PHE A 60 -3.00 -16.84 2.85
C PHE A 60 -3.12 -17.16 4.34
N THR A 61 -3.17 -18.44 4.69
CA THR A 61 -3.13 -18.88 6.10
C THR A 61 -1.72 -19.11 6.62
N THR A 62 -0.71 -19.00 5.75
CA THR A 62 0.72 -19.15 6.07
C THR A 62 1.49 -17.88 5.70
N PRO A 63 2.59 -17.57 6.41
CA PRO A 63 3.37 -16.35 6.17
C PRO A 63 4.05 -16.35 4.79
N THR A 64 4.50 -17.53 4.35
CA THR A 64 5.01 -17.71 2.98
C THR A 64 3.88 -18.25 2.11
N PRO A 65 3.55 -17.56 1.00
CA PRO A 65 2.55 -18.04 0.06
C PRO A 65 2.97 -19.41 -0.48
N ALA A 66 2.20 -20.43 -0.13
CA ALA A 66 2.37 -21.77 -0.64
C ALA A 66 1.00 -22.33 -1.00
N GLY A 67 0.85 -22.83 -2.22
CA GLY A 67 -0.42 -23.34 -2.71
C GLY A 67 -1.45 -22.26 -3.03
N MET A 68 -2.73 -22.64 -2.93
CA MET A 68 -3.86 -21.77 -3.28
C MET A 68 -4.11 -20.72 -2.18
N PRO A 69 -4.44 -19.47 -2.54
CA PRO A 69 -4.84 -18.47 -1.56
C PRO A 69 -6.13 -18.90 -0.85
N ALA A 70 -6.27 -18.47 0.41
CA ALA A 70 -7.50 -18.64 1.17
C ALA A 70 -8.63 -17.74 0.64
N ALA A 71 -8.28 -16.57 0.11
CA ALA A 71 -9.19 -15.68 -0.60
C ALA A 71 -8.43 -14.80 -1.59
N ILE A 72 -9.07 -14.50 -2.72
CA ILE A 72 -8.62 -13.44 -3.64
C ILE A 72 -9.44 -12.19 -3.29
N LEU A 73 -8.74 -11.11 -2.93
CA LEU A 73 -9.37 -9.88 -2.46
C LEU A 73 -9.61 -8.90 -3.59
N ALA A 74 -8.62 -8.75 -4.47
CA ALA A 74 -8.72 -7.87 -5.62
C ALA A 74 -7.88 -8.40 -6.78
N GLN A 75 -8.36 -8.15 -8.00
CA GLN A 75 -7.59 -8.29 -9.22
C GLN A 75 -7.71 -7.00 -10.00
N VAL A 76 -6.58 -6.37 -10.30
CA VAL A 76 -6.53 -5.08 -10.99
C VAL A 76 -5.73 -5.27 -12.26
N GLY A 77 -6.32 -4.91 -13.40
CA GLY A 77 -5.60 -4.84 -14.67
C GLY A 77 -4.77 -3.56 -14.73
N SER A 78 -3.50 -3.69 -15.14
CA SER A 78 -2.60 -2.55 -15.43
C SER A 78 -2.60 -1.43 -14.37
N PRO A 79 -2.31 -1.74 -13.09
CA PRO A 79 -2.31 -0.74 -12.02
C PRO A 79 -1.26 0.36 -12.26
N ALA A 80 -1.66 1.61 -12.00
CA ALA A 80 -0.79 2.77 -12.13
C ALA A 80 0.09 2.97 -10.88
N ILE A 81 1.08 2.10 -10.69
CA ILE A 81 2.07 2.13 -9.59
C ILE A 81 3.47 2.45 -10.11
N GLY A 82 4.27 3.16 -9.32
CA GLY A 82 5.67 3.50 -9.63
C GLY A 82 6.43 4.04 -8.42
N PRO A 83 7.75 4.34 -8.55
CA PRO A 83 8.63 4.75 -7.46
C PRO A 83 8.09 5.92 -6.61
N ASP A 84 7.55 6.93 -7.29
CA ASP A 84 6.99 8.14 -6.66
C ASP A 84 5.45 8.17 -6.76
N ARG A 85 4.86 7.03 -7.13
CA ARG A 85 3.43 6.86 -7.32
C ARG A 85 2.98 5.57 -6.63
N PRO A 86 2.84 5.58 -5.29
CA PRO A 86 2.26 4.45 -4.58
C PRO A 86 0.84 4.18 -5.05
N TYR A 87 0.40 2.93 -4.89
CA TYR A 87 -0.96 2.50 -5.21
C TYR A 87 -1.76 2.33 -3.93
N ASP A 88 -2.81 3.13 -3.76
CA ASP A 88 -3.72 3.00 -2.64
C ASP A 88 -4.75 1.90 -2.95
N LEU A 89 -4.51 0.70 -2.43
CA LEU A 89 -5.41 -0.43 -2.53
C LEU A 89 -6.54 -0.26 -1.51
N LYS A 90 -7.77 -0.22 -2.01
CA LYS A 90 -8.98 -0.29 -1.20
C LYS A 90 -9.84 -1.44 -1.70
N VAL A 91 -10.14 -2.38 -0.81
CA VAL A 91 -11.02 -3.51 -1.08
C VAL A 91 -12.21 -3.42 -0.13
N GLU A 92 -13.41 -3.52 -0.67
CA GLU A 92 -14.67 -3.47 0.10
C GLU A 92 -15.46 -4.76 -0.13
N ASN A 93 -16.41 -5.05 0.77
CA ASN A 93 -17.27 -6.23 0.71
C ASN A 93 -16.49 -7.56 0.66
N ILE A 94 -15.38 -7.64 1.39
CA ILE A 94 -14.59 -8.87 1.49
C ILE A 94 -15.42 -9.98 2.14
N SER A 95 -15.61 -11.08 1.42
CA SER A 95 -16.39 -12.24 1.87
C SER A 95 -15.55 -13.38 2.45
N ALA A 96 -14.31 -13.10 2.86
CA ALA A 96 -13.45 -14.08 3.51
C ALA A 96 -14.06 -14.48 4.87
N ALA A 97 -13.96 -15.76 5.22
CA ALA A 97 -14.39 -16.25 6.53
C ALA A 97 -13.56 -15.59 7.64
N ASN A 98 -14.10 -15.53 8.86
CA ASN A 98 -13.34 -15.01 9.99
C ASN A 98 -12.14 -15.93 10.29
N GLY A 99 -10.99 -15.34 10.57
CA GLY A 99 -9.77 -16.11 10.81
C GLY A 99 -8.49 -15.28 10.81
N THR A 100 -7.37 -15.97 10.93
CA THR A 100 -6.03 -15.38 10.91
C THR A 100 -5.43 -15.51 9.51
N TYR A 101 -5.03 -14.39 8.90
CA TYR A 101 -4.52 -14.35 7.53
C TYR A 101 -3.24 -13.54 7.39
N TYR A 102 -2.44 -13.89 6.39
CA TYR A 102 -1.36 -13.07 5.87
C TYR A 102 -1.81 -12.43 4.57
N PHE A 103 -1.74 -11.10 4.53
CA PHE A 103 -1.97 -10.34 3.31
C PHE A 103 -0.76 -10.40 2.39
N TYR A 104 -1.02 -10.73 1.13
CA TYR A 104 -0.01 -10.85 0.08
C TYR A 104 -0.47 -10.13 -1.18
N VAL A 105 0.45 -9.46 -1.86
CA VAL A 105 0.23 -8.83 -3.15
C VAL A 105 1.27 -9.31 -4.14
N ALA A 106 0.81 -9.72 -5.31
CA ALA A 106 1.65 -9.89 -6.50
C ALA A 106 1.34 -8.78 -7.51
N LEU A 107 2.39 -8.16 -8.03
CA LEU A 107 2.36 -7.16 -9.10
C LEU A 107 3.06 -7.78 -10.32
N TYR A 108 2.26 -8.07 -11.34
CA TYR A 108 2.72 -8.76 -12.54
C TYR A 108 3.28 -7.78 -13.56
N MET A 109 4.43 -8.14 -14.12
CA MET A 109 5.15 -7.37 -15.13
C MET A 109 5.05 -8.05 -16.50
N PRO A 110 5.34 -7.33 -17.60
CA PRO A 110 5.48 -7.95 -18.92
C PRO A 110 6.53 -9.06 -18.90
N GLY A 111 6.18 -10.25 -19.40
CA GLY A 111 7.03 -11.44 -19.34
C GLY A 111 6.98 -12.21 -18.01
N GLY A 112 6.19 -11.73 -17.05
CA GLY A 112 5.95 -12.39 -15.77
C GLY A 112 4.71 -13.30 -15.78
N GLY A 113 4.17 -13.52 -14.58
CA GLY A 113 3.01 -14.35 -14.33
C GLY A 113 1.68 -13.65 -14.56
N THR A 114 0.60 -14.42 -14.46
CA THR A 114 -0.79 -13.91 -14.49
C THR A 114 -1.60 -14.36 -13.27
N THR A 115 -1.14 -15.40 -12.60
CA THR A 115 -1.75 -15.96 -11.37
C THR A 115 -0.68 -16.25 -10.32
N THR A 116 0.47 -16.75 -10.75
CA THR A 116 1.63 -17.01 -9.90
C THR A 116 2.78 -16.14 -10.35
N PRO A 117 3.41 -15.35 -9.46
CA PRO A 117 4.51 -14.49 -9.85
C PRO A 117 5.74 -15.30 -10.28
N VAL A 118 6.47 -14.76 -11.24
CA VAL A 118 7.71 -15.31 -11.80
C VAL A 118 8.90 -14.62 -11.13
N ALA A 119 9.81 -15.43 -10.57
CA ALA A 119 10.99 -14.93 -9.88
C ALA A 119 11.88 -14.10 -10.82
N GLY A 120 12.38 -12.98 -10.33
CA GLY A 120 13.24 -12.06 -11.08
C GLY A 120 12.50 -11.21 -12.12
N VAL A 121 11.18 -11.34 -12.27
CA VAL A 121 10.37 -10.56 -13.22
C VAL A 121 9.28 -9.78 -12.49
N ASP A 122 8.47 -10.48 -11.69
CA ASP A 122 7.35 -9.87 -10.96
C ASP A 122 7.79 -9.28 -9.64
N TYR A 123 6.93 -8.44 -9.06
CA TYR A 123 7.13 -7.86 -7.74
C TYR A 123 6.10 -8.44 -6.78
N ALA A 124 6.48 -8.59 -5.51
CA ALA A 124 5.59 -9.08 -4.49
C ALA A 124 5.87 -8.42 -3.13
N GLY A 125 4.83 -8.33 -2.31
CA GLY A 125 4.92 -7.83 -0.94
C GLY A 125 3.95 -8.55 -0.03
N ARG A 126 4.22 -8.52 1.27
CA ARG A 126 3.39 -9.14 2.29
C ARG A 126 3.50 -8.41 3.61
N VAL A 127 2.49 -8.58 4.45
CA VAL A 127 2.63 -8.34 5.89
C VAL A 127 3.37 -9.51 6.52
N THR A 128 4.26 -9.23 7.47
CA THR A 128 5.00 -10.27 8.22
C THR A 128 4.21 -10.77 9.43
N GLU A 129 3.38 -9.90 10.00
CA GLU A 129 2.47 -10.24 11.10
C GLU A 129 1.09 -10.62 10.53
N PRO A 130 0.44 -11.64 11.09
CA PRO A 130 -0.88 -12.03 10.64
C PRO A 130 -1.94 -11.01 11.07
N ILE A 131 -2.93 -10.85 10.21
CA ILE A 131 -4.14 -10.06 10.41
C ILE A 131 -5.20 -10.96 11.03
N GLN A 132 -5.85 -10.48 12.10
CA GLN A 132 -7.11 -11.07 12.55
C GLN A 132 -8.25 -10.47 11.74
N TRP A 133 -8.85 -11.29 10.89
CA TRP A 133 -10.01 -10.92 10.09
C TRP A 133 -11.28 -11.38 10.81
N ASP A 134 -12.08 -10.43 11.27
CA ASP A 134 -13.36 -10.66 11.93
C ASP A 134 -14.53 -9.93 11.23
N GLY A 135 -14.27 -9.39 10.04
CA GLY A 135 -15.19 -8.52 9.29
C GLY A 135 -15.10 -7.04 9.66
N SER A 136 -14.22 -6.63 10.58
CA SER A 136 -13.93 -5.22 10.82
C SER A 136 -13.11 -4.59 9.70
N ALA A 137 -13.11 -3.25 9.64
CA ALA A 137 -12.23 -2.51 8.73
C ALA A 137 -10.76 -2.69 9.13
N VAL A 138 -9.90 -3.03 8.17
CA VAL A 138 -8.45 -3.22 8.40
C VAL A 138 -7.65 -2.19 7.61
N ASN A 139 -6.70 -1.55 8.29
CA ASN A 139 -5.76 -0.58 7.70
C ASN A 139 -4.33 -1.10 7.87
N LEU A 140 -3.71 -1.60 6.80
CA LEU A 140 -2.38 -2.21 6.86
C LEU A 140 -1.23 -1.21 6.82
N GLY A 141 -1.50 0.05 6.49
CA GLY A 141 -0.46 1.04 6.25
C GLY A 141 0.30 0.71 4.96
N GLU A 142 1.62 0.89 4.97
CA GLU A 142 2.46 0.66 3.81
C GLU A 142 2.86 -0.81 3.66
N VAL A 143 2.73 -1.33 2.43
CA VAL A 143 3.18 -2.68 2.04
C VAL A 143 4.20 -2.53 0.92
N PRO A 144 5.50 -2.62 1.25
CA PRO A 144 6.56 -2.53 0.24
C PRO A 144 6.57 -3.79 -0.62
N LEU A 145 6.55 -3.59 -1.92
CA LEU A 145 6.77 -4.63 -2.92
C LEU A 145 8.26 -4.67 -3.25
N ALA A 146 8.80 -5.88 -3.39
CA ALA A 146 10.17 -6.11 -3.84
C ALA A 146 10.17 -7.09 -5.01
N LEU A 147 11.28 -7.14 -5.76
CA LEU A 147 11.43 -8.10 -6.85
C LEU A 147 11.25 -9.52 -6.28
N TYR A 148 10.25 -10.23 -6.80
CA TYR A 148 9.88 -11.55 -6.30
C TYR A 148 11.04 -12.52 -6.49
N GLN A 149 11.37 -13.23 -5.42
CA GLN A 149 12.30 -14.34 -5.42
C GLN A 149 11.49 -15.59 -5.09
N ALA A 150 11.73 -16.69 -5.81
CA ALA A 150 11.14 -17.96 -5.44
C ALA A 150 11.62 -18.33 -4.02
N PRO A 151 10.71 -18.84 -3.16
CA PRO A 151 11.05 -19.28 -1.82
C PRO A 151 12.03 -20.46 -1.81
#